data_AF-A0A3A4RZT9-F1
#
_entry.id   AF-A0A3A4RZT9-F1
#
_cell.length_a   1.000
_cell.length_b   1.000
_cell.length_c   1.000
_cell.angle_alpha   90.00
_cell.angle_beta   90.00
_cell.angle_gamma   90.00
#
_symmetry.space_group_name_H-M   'P 1'
#
loop_
_entity.id
_entity.type
_entity.pdbx_description
1 polymer ?
#
loop_
_entity_poly.entity_id
_entity_poly.type
_entity_poly.pdbx_seq_one_letter_code
_entity_poly.pdbx_strand_id
1 'polypeptide(L)'
;MTRKRHQKSGSGNGIGKIFMILGVMFLIASFTVGCDDSILEGVADDDSFEAKLEEARIALDKGEYAKAVDLLTALDNENPGNATIQQYLSNAYAGLAGLDTFNLLMTIEALDDSNNSGSIDMMGLILGDSNGLITASQLQSKLENLENAIHTLEGISSPNNDHKVQLGLLAVAHISLTLGNIVLEDQGGTSVTLTEDALASRYSSGQPAEFSNVSPATLNTSGLTADLGYVGEAVIALDSISSQDNDLSQDFSQFQSDIDNDGDGSVSESNLETYINNQIRD
;
A
#
# COMPACT_ATOMS: atom_id res chain seq x y z
N MET A 1 -10.23 -41.66 -34.91
CA MET A 1 -9.09 -40.73 -35.02
C MET A 1 -8.82 -40.18 -33.64
N THR A 2 -7.79 -40.71 -32.99
CA THR A 2 -7.54 -40.53 -31.54
C THR A 2 -6.30 -39.65 -31.39
N ARG A 3 -6.47 -38.40 -30.93
CA ARG A 3 -5.32 -37.51 -30.65
C ARG A 3 -4.93 -37.64 -29.17
N LYS A 4 -3.80 -38.30 -28.92
CA LYS A 4 -3.06 -38.24 -27.65
C LYS A 4 -2.54 -36.82 -27.46
N ARG A 5 -2.90 -36.15 -26.36
CA ARG A 5 -2.19 -34.95 -25.88
C ARG A 5 -1.00 -35.41 -25.03
N HIS A 6 0.20 -35.01 -25.44
CA HIS A 6 1.40 -35.13 -24.63
C HIS A 6 1.39 -34.01 -23.59
N GLN A 7 1.28 -34.40 -22.32
CA GLN A 7 1.54 -33.54 -21.17
C GLN A 7 3.06 -33.57 -20.94
N LYS A 8 3.74 -32.44 -21.19
CA LYS A 8 5.15 -32.27 -20.86
C LYS A 8 5.23 -31.80 -19.41
N SER A 9 5.60 -32.72 -18.53
CA SER A 9 6.03 -32.41 -17.17
C SER A 9 7.38 -31.69 -17.25
N GLY A 10 7.38 -30.40 -16.90
CA GLY A 10 8.58 -29.61 -16.63
C GLY A 10 8.88 -29.69 -15.14
N SER A 11 9.69 -30.67 -14.76
CA SER A 11 10.40 -30.71 -13.49
C SER A 11 11.70 -29.93 -13.66
N GLY A 12 12.02 -29.01 -12.75
CA GLY A 12 13.35 -28.39 -12.75
C GLY A 12 13.53 -27.20 -11.81
N ASN A 13 13.95 -27.51 -10.58
CA ASN A 13 14.88 -26.72 -9.75
C ASN A 13 14.41 -25.37 -9.18
N GLY A 14 13.48 -25.44 -8.22
CA GLY A 14 13.54 -24.56 -7.06
C GLY A 14 14.71 -24.95 -6.14
N ILE A 15 15.10 -24.02 -5.27
CA ILE A 15 16.17 -24.11 -4.27
C ILE A 15 17.55 -23.74 -4.81
N GLY A 16 17.83 -22.43 -4.79
CA GLY A 16 19.20 -21.94 -4.73
C GLY A 16 19.40 -20.61 -5.43
N LYS A 17 18.87 -19.51 -4.87
CA LYS A 17 19.37 -18.14 -5.14
C LYS A 17 18.82 -16.99 -4.29
N ILE A 18 18.12 -17.21 -3.18
CA ILE A 18 17.64 -16.11 -2.32
C ILE A 18 18.43 -16.12 -1.01
N PHE A 19 19.64 -15.59 -1.07
CA PHE A 19 20.48 -15.24 0.08
C PHE A 19 21.31 -14.01 -0.31
N MET A 20 20.66 -12.94 -0.79
CA MET A 20 21.39 -11.70 -1.05
C MET A 20 20.53 -10.43 -1.14
N ILE A 21 19.48 -10.28 -0.32
CA ILE A 21 18.83 -8.98 -0.11
C ILE A 21 18.57 -8.83 1.39
N LEU A 22 19.65 -8.69 2.17
CA LEU A 22 19.57 -8.48 3.62
C LEU A 22 20.63 -7.48 4.09
N GLY A 23 20.98 -6.53 3.22
CA GLY A 23 22.19 -5.70 3.38
C GLY A 23 22.04 -4.23 3.00
N VAL A 24 20.84 -3.66 2.91
CA VAL A 24 20.65 -2.23 2.58
C VAL A 24 19.58 -1.53 3.44
N MET A 25 19.24 -2.06 4.63
CA MET A 25 18.26 -1.39 5.51
C MET A 25 18.77 -1.16 6.94
N PHE A 26 20.05 -0.84 7.07
CA PHE A 26 20.64 -0.39 8.33
C PHE A 26 21.74 0.66 8.08
N LEU A 27 21.35 1.84 7.59
CA LEU A 27 22.28 2.95 7.40
C LEU A 27 21.65 4.33 7.63
N ILE A 28 20.88 4.47 8.71
CA ILE A 28 20.51 5.79 9.27
C ILE A 28 20.83 5.81 10.78
N ALA A 29 22.07 5.46 11.13
CA ALA A 29 22.63 5.62 12.47
C ALA A 29 24.08 6.16 12.45
N SER A 30 24.46 6.85 11.37
CA SER A 30 25.85 7.28 11.14
C SER A 30 25.99 8.75 10.72
N PHE A 31 25.19 9.64 11.32
CA PHE A 31 25.54 11.08 11.38
C PHE A 31 25.60 11.54 12.84
N THR A 32 26.50 10.92 13.60
CA THR A 32 26.88 11.41 14.93
C THR A 32 28.40 11.39 15.09
N VAL A 33 29.13 12.20 14.30
CA VAL A 33 30.31 12.92 14.83
C VAL A 33 30.54 14.20 14.02
N GLY A 34 30.14 15.31 14.61
CA GLY A 34 30.64 16.64 14.28
C GLY A 34 30.81 17.39 15.59
N CYS A 35 31.88 17.07 16.32
CA CYS A 35 32.36 17.90 17.43
C CYS A 35 32.65 19.31 16.91
N ASP A 36 31.98 20.31 17.47
CA ASP A 36 32.67 21.46 18.02
C ASP A 36 31.79 22.11 19.09
N ASP A 37 32.32 22.08 20.31
CA ASP A 37 32.05 22.90 21.50
C ASP A 37 30.65 23.49 21.70
N SER A 38 30.01 23.08 22.82
CA SER A 38 29.18 23.90 23.75
C SER A 38 27.85 23.24 24.17
N ILE A 39 27.82 22.05 24.79
CA ILE A 39 26.53 21.41 25.20
C ILE A 39 26.59 20.71 26.57
N LEU A 40 27.15 21.35 27.60
CA LEU A 40 27.00 20.85 28.99
C LEU A 40 26.88 21.95 30.05
N GLU A 41 26.20 23.06 29.77
CA GLU A 41 25.84 23.98 30.84
C GLU A 41 24.58 24.82 30.51
N GLY A 42 23.41 24.24 30.81
CA GLY A 42 22.17 25.01 31.00
C GLY A 42 21.14 24.86 29.88
N VAL A 43 19.98 24.31 30.26
CA VAL A 43 18.74 24.19 29.46
C VAL A 43 18.77 23.04 28.44
N ALA A 44 18.38 21.84 28.88
CA ALA A 44 17.76 20.88 27.98
C ALA A 44 16.42 21.49 27.56
N ASP A 45 16.41 22.20 26.43
CA ASP A 45 15.21 22.79 25.87
C ASP A 45 14.48 21.67 25.10
N ASP A 46 13.58 20.98 25.79
CA ASP A 46 12.76 19.89 25.24
C ASP A 46 11.90 20.36 24.03
N ASP A 47 11.86 21.68 23.74
CA ASP A 47 11.11 22.32 22.66
C ASP A 47 11.86 22.40 21.31
N SER A 48 13.11 21.92 21.22
CA SER A 48 13.86 21.97 19.95
C SER A 48 13.22 21.10 18.86
N PHE A 49 13.38 21.52 17.59
CA PHE A 49 12.88 20.78 16.42
C PHE A 49 13.30 19.29 16.44
N GLU A 50 14.60 19.03 16.70
CA GLU A 50 15.15 17.67 16.74
C GLU A 50 14.56 16.83 17.89
N ALA A 51 14.30 17.44 19.05
CA ALA A 51 13.70 16.75 20.18
C ALA A 51 12.25 16.32 19.87
N LYS A 52 11.44 17.21 19.29
CA LYS A 52 10.07 16.92 18.85
C LYS A 52 10.04 15.87 17.75
N LEU A 53 10.95 15.96 16.77
CA LEU A 53 11.05 14.99 15.68
C LEU A 53 11.44 13.60 16.20
N GLU A 54 12.40 13.53 17.12
CA GLU A 54 12.76 12.27 17.77
C GLU A 54 11.61 11.70 18.61
N GLU A 55 10.86 12.54 19.33
CA GLU A 55 9.66 12.09 20.05
C GLU A 55 8.61 11.49 19.11
N ALA A 56 8.39 12.12 17.95
CA ALA A 56 7.50 11.60 16.92
C ALA A 56 7.96 10.25 16.38
N ARG A 57 9.26 10.08 16.14
CA ARG A 57 9.85 8.80 15.69
C ARG A 57 9.70 7.71 16.74
N ILE A 58 9.93 8.03 18.01
CA ILE A 58 9.68 7.10 19.12
C ILE A 58 8.21 6.69 19.18
N ALA A 59 7.27 7.61 18.91
CA ALA A 59 5.85 7.30 18.86
C ALA A 59 5.52 6.35 17.68
N LEU A 60 6.09 6.60 16.48
CA LEU A 60 5.98 5.69 15.33
C LEU A 60 6.49 4.29 15.65
N ASP A 61 7.70 4.17 16.22
CA ASP A 61 8.33 2.89 16.57
C ASP A 61 7.51 2.09 17.60
N LYS A 62 6.73 2.78 18.46
CA LYS A 62 5.84 2.17 19.44
C LYS A 62 4.45 1.84 18.89
N GLY A 63 4.16 2.19 17.63
CA GLY A 63 2.81 2.09 17.06
C GLY A 63 1.81 3.08 17.66
N GLU A 64 2.28 4.14 18.32
CA GLU A 64 1.45 5.22 18.89
C GLU A 64 1.08 6.24 17.78
N TYR A 65 0.50 5.77 16.68
CA TYR A 65 0.33 6.54 15.45
C TYR A 65 -0.46 7.84 15.62
N ALA A 66 -1.50 7.85 16.45
CA ALA A 66 -2.26 9.08 16.73
C ALA A 66 -1.37 10.17 17.35
N LYS A 67 -0.52 9.79 18.31
CA LYS A 67 0.45 10.71 18.93
C LYS A 67 1.49 11.18 17.89
N ALA A 68 1.96 10.28 17.03
CA ALA A 68 2.89 10.64 15.96
C ALA A 68 2.26 11.66 15.00
N VAL A 69 1.00 11.46 14.58
CA VAL A 69 0.26 12.42 13.73
C VAL A 69 0.19 13.80 14.38
N ASP A 70 -0.15 13.87 15.68
CA ASP A 70 -0.26 15.15 16.39
C ASP A 70 1.08 15.91 16.40
N LEU A 71 2.18 15.22 16.74
CA LEU A 71 3.53 15.79 16.80
C LEU A 71 4.02 16.23 15.41
N LEU A 72 3.85 15.37 14.40
CA LEU A 72 4.33 15.63 13.05
C LEU A 72 3.51 16.70 12.32
N THR A 73 2.20 16.79 12.59
CA THR A 73 1.35 17.87 12.07
C THR A 73 1.78 19.22 12.65
N ALA A 74 2.11 19.28 13.95
CA ALA A 74 2.66 20.51 14.53
C ALA A 74 3.99 20.90 13.87
N LEU A 75 4.87 19.92 13.66
CA LEU A 75 6.17 20.12 13.01
C LEU A 75 6.05 20.54 11.54
N ASP A 76 5.11 19.98 10.78
CA ASP A 76 4.85 20.35 9.37
C ASP A 76 4.29 21.77 9.27
N ASN A 77 3.42 22.17 10.19
CA ASN A 77 2.94 23.56 10.27
C ASN A 77 4.08 24.56 10.58
N GLU A 78 5.03 24.17 11.44
CA GLU A 78 6.21 24.97 11.76
C GLU A 78 7.23 24.99 10.59
N ASN A 79 7.29 23.92 9.79
CA ASN A 79 8.30 23.70 8.75
C ASN A 79 7.68 23.15 7.45
N PRO A 80 6.79 23.91 6.79
CA PRO A 80 6.00 23.40 5.68
C PRO A 80 6.86 22.96 4.49
N GLY A 81 6.54 21.79 3.93
CA GLY A 81 7.24 21.22 2.78
C GLY A 81 8.56 20.52 3.13
N ASN A 82 8.83 20.28 4.41
CA ASN A 82 9.95 19.43 4.81
C ASN A 82 9.63 17.96 4.49
N ALA A 83 10.31 17.43 3.48
CA ALA A 83 10.07 16.07 2.97
C ALA A 83 10.18 14.98 4.05
N THR A 84 11.11 15.12 5.01
CA THR A 84 11.28 14.14 6.09
C THR A 84 10.06 14.12 7.03
N ILE A 85 9.53 15.31 7.38
CA ILE A 85 8.35 15.42 8.24
C ILE A 85 7.14 14.84 7.50
N GLN A 86 6.95 15.20 6.23
CA GLN A 86 5.88 14.69 5.38
C GLN A 86 5.95 13.16 5.22
N GLN A 87 7.14 12.60 5.04
CA GLN A 87 7.32 11.15 4.98
C GLN A 87 6.90 10.45 6.28
N TYR A 88 7.34 10.96 7.44
CA TYR A 88 6.94 10.40 8.73
C TYR A 88 5.45 10.59 9.01
N LEU A 89 4.87 11.73 8.64
CA LEU A 89 3.44 12.01 8.82
C LEU A 89 2.59 11.09 7.94
N SER A 90 3.02 10.85 6.70
CA SER A 90 2.41 9.85 5.81
C SER A 90 2.44 8.46 6.42
N ASN A 91 3.58 8.03 6.98
CA ASN A 91 3.70 6.75 7.70
C ASN A 91 2.79 6.68 8.94
N ALA A 92 2.64 7.78 9.68
CA ALA A 92 1.76 7.84 10.84
C ALA A 92 0.29 7.64 10.44
N TYR A 93 -0.16 8.31 9.36
CA TYR A 93 -1.49 8.11 8.80
C TYR A 93 -1.70 6.69 8.25
N ALA A 94 -0.72 6.13 7.56
CA ALA A 94 -0.76 4.74 7.11
C ALA A 94 -0.90 3.77 8.29
N GLY A 95 -0.18 4.02 9.38
CA GLY A 95 -0.30 3.26 10.63
C GLY A 95 -1.70 3.34 11.26
N LEU A 96 -2.36 4.51 11.22
CA LEU A 96 -3.77 4.63 11.63
C LEU A 96 -4.73 3.81 10.76
N ALA A 97 -4.40 3.62 9.48
CA ALA A 97 -5.12 2.70 8.60
C ALA A 97 -4.80 1.22 8.88
N GLY A 98 -3.88 0.91 9.79
CA GLY A 98 -3.39 -0.43 10.08
C GLY A 98 -2.27 -0.90 9.16
N LEU A 99 -1.68 -0.01 8.37
CA LEU A 99 -0.55 -0.30 7.50
C LEU A 99 0.75 0.15 8.18
N ASP A 100 1.48 -0.82 8.73
CA ASP A 100 2.85 -0.57 9.19
C ASP A 100 3.80 -0.67 7.99
N THR A 101 4.09 0.46 7.36
CA THR A 101 4.93 0.54 6.15
C THR A 101 6.34 0.01 6.36
N PHE A 102 6.85 -0.03 7.60
CA PHE A 102 8.16 -0.60 7.91
C PHE A 102 8.15 -2.14 7.92
N ASN A 103 7.02 -2.74 8.32
CA ASN A 103 6.83 -4.18 8.36
C ASN A 103 6.11 -4.72 7.12
N LEU A 104 5.61 -3.85 6.25
CA LEU A 104 4.84 -4.21 5.07
C LEU A 104 5.63 -5.10 4.10
N LEU A 105 6.88 -4.74 3.78
CA LEU A 105 7.72 -5.53 2.87
C LEU A 105 7.99 -6.93 3.42
N MET A 106 8.28 -7.05 4.73
CA MET A 106 8.44 -8.36 5.38
C MET A 106 7.14 -9.17 5.40
N THR A 107 6.00 -8.49 5.53
CA THR A 107 4.68 -9.13 5.51
C THR A 107 4.34 -9.64 4.11
N ILE A 108 4.65 -8.85 3.07
CA ILE A 108 4.48 -9.24 1.67
C ILE A 108 5.37 -10.45 1.34
N GLU A 109 6.65 -10.41 1.70
CA GLU A 109 7.58 -11.53 1.48
C GLU A 109 7.11 -12.82 2.16
N ALA A 110 6.60 -12.73 3.40
CA ALA A 110 6.08 -13.89 4.13
C ALA A 110 4.78 -14.46 3.53
N LEU A 111 3.98 -13.64 2.86
CA LEU A 111 2.75 -14.05 2.20
C LEU A 111 3.01 -14.64 0.80
N ASP A 112 4.00 -14.12 0.07
CA ASP A 112 4.38 -14.61 -1.26
C ASP A 112 4.88 -16.07 -1.23
N ASP A 113 5.61 -16.45 -0.16
CA ASP A 113 6.04 -17.83 0.10
C ASP A 113 4.88 -18.85 0.20
N SER A 114 3.62 -18.40 0.31
CA SER A 114 2.44 -19.24 0.43
C SER A 114 1.86 -19.76 -0.90
N ASN A 115 2.49 -19.45 -2.05
CA ASN A 115 2.05 -19.78 -3.41
C ASN A 115 0.64 -19.22 -3.71
N ASN A 116 0.57 -17.97 -4.18
CA ASN A 116 -0.53 -17.44 -4.99
C ASN A 116 -1.68 -16.74 -4.25
N SER A 117 -1.38 -15.79 -3.35
CA SER A 117 -2.35 -14.79 -2.87
C SER A 117 -2.29 -13.53 -3.75
N GLY A 118 -3.42 -13.09 -4.33
CA GLY A 118 -3.47 -11.86 -5.12
C GLY A 118 -3.21 -10.61 -4.26
N SER A 119 -2.92 -9.47 -4.90
CA SER A 119 -2.60 -8.20 -4.20
C SER A 119 -3.69 -7.77 -3.23
N ILE A 120 -4.96 -7.98 -3.57
CA ILE A 120 -6.09 -7.66 -2.68
C ILE A 120 -6.11 -8.61 -1.47
N ASP A 121 -5.84 -9.91 -1.66
CA ASP A 121 -5.82 -10.88 -0.57
C ASP A 121 -4.77 -10.50 0.48
N MET A 122 -3.58 -10.10 0.01
CA MET A 122 -2.52 -9.62 0.88
C MET A 122 -2.96 -8.38 1.66
N MET A 123 -3.55 -7.39 0.98
CA MET A 123 -4.06 -6.18 1.64
C MET A 123 -5.19 -6.49 2.62
N GLY A 124 -6.04 -7.48 2.35
CA GLY A 124 -7.05 -7.94 3.29
C GLY A 124 -6.46 -8.49 4.57
N LEU A 125 -5.46 -9.35 4.47
CA LEU A 125 -4.78 -9.91 5.64
C LEU A 125 -4.05 -8.85 6.47
N ILE A 126 -3.53 -7.81 5.82
CA ILE A 126 -2.83 -6.71 6.49
C ILE A 126 -3.83 -5.75 7.16
N LEU A 127 -4.89 -5.36 6.44
CA LEU A 127 -5.77 -4.27 6.84
C LEU A 127 -7.01 -4.75 7.60
N GLY A 128 -7.39 -6.02 7.48
CA GLY A 128 -8.53 -6.63 8.14
C GLY A 128 -8.19 -7.36 9.43
N ASP A 129 -9.14 -8.16 9.90
CA ASP A 129 -8.87 -9.14 10.96
C ASP A 129 -8.08 -10.35 10.43
N SER A 130 -7.93 -11.41 11.23
CA SER A 130 -7.20 -12.62 10.82
C SER A 130 -7.76 -13.34 9.59
N ASN A 131 -8.97 -12.98 9.13
CA ASN A 131 -9.60 -13.50 7.93
C ASN A 131 -9.81 -12.41 6.86
N GLY A 132 -9.20 -11.23 7.04
CA GLY A 132 -9.40 -10.07 6.16
C GLY A 132 -10.78 -9.43 6.25
N LEU A 133 -11.56 -9.68 7.31
CA LEU A 133 -12.86 -9.04 7.50
C LEU A 133 -12.68 -7.59 7.97
N ILE A 134 -13.39 -6.67 7.32
CA ILE A 134 -13.42 -5.24 7.63
C ILE A 134 -14.89 -4.79 7.71
N THR A 135 -15.27 -4.11 8.80
CA THR A 135 -16.60 -3.49 8.91
C THR A 135 -16.68 -2.19 8.11
N ALA A 136 -17.88 -1.77 7.69
CA ALA A 136 -18.06 -0.52 6.94
C ALA A 136 -17.45 0.71 7.65
N SER A 137 -17.59 0.80 8.97
CA SER A 137 -17.01 1.90 9.76
C SER A 137 -15.47 1.86 9.79
N GLN A 138 -14.88 0.67 9.90
CA GLN A 138 -13.43 0.52 9.84
C GLN A 138 -12.91 0.84 8.43
N LEU A 139 -13.62 0.37 7.40
CA LEU A 139 -13.29 0.61 6.00
C LEU A 139 -13.21 2.11 5.70
N GLN A 140 -14.23 2.87 6.09
CA GLN A 140 -14.26 4.32 5.92
C GLN A 140 -13.11 5.03 6.65
N SER A 141 -12.86 4.68 7.92
CA SER A 141 -11.76 5.28 8.68
C SER A 141 -10.39 4.93 8.08
N LYS A 142 -10.21 3.71 7.55
CA LYS A 142 -8.97 3.29 6.89
C LYS A 142 -8.76 4.03 5.57
N LEU A 143 -9.82 4.19 4.76
CA LEU A 143 -9.78 4.97 3.53
C LEU A 143 -9.36 6.41 3.81
N GLU A 144 -10.02 7.09 4.76
CA GLU A 144 -9.68 8.47 5.14
C GLU A 144 -8.21 8.62 5.58
N ASN A 145 -7.72 7.66 6.37
CA ASN A 145 -6.32 7.66 6.80
C ASN A 145 -5.33 7.39 5.65
N LEU A 146 -5.66 6.51 4.70
CA LEU A 146 -4.82 6.30 3.52
C LEU A 146 -4.84 7.51 2.58
N GLU A 147 -5.98 8.16 2.38
CA GLU A 147 -6.08 9.40 1.62
C GLU A 147 -5.18 10.48 2.23
N ASN A 148 -5.22 10.65 3.56
CA ASN A 148 -4.32 11.58 4.26
C ASN A 148 -2.84 11.17 4.10
N ALA A 149 -2.53 9.88 4.15
CA ALA A 149 -1.16 9.39 3.98
C ALA A 149 -0.62 9.68 2.57
N ILE A 150 -1.42 9.39 1.53
CA ILE A 150 -1.08 9.65 0.12
C ILE A 150 -0.94 11.15 -0.09
N HIS A 151 -1.93 11.95 0.31
CA HIS A 151 -1.92 13.40 0.14
C HIS A 151 -0.71 14.08 0.80
N THR A 152 -0.33 13.61 2.00
CA THR A 152 0.86 14.13 2.70
C THR A 152 2.14 13.87 1.90
N LEU A 153 2.27 12.68 1.30
CA LEU A 153 3.46 12.26 0.56
C LEU A 153 3.53 12.89 -0.84
N GLU A 154 2.38 13.09 -1.48
CA GLU A 154 2.24 13.92 -2.70
C GLU A 154 2.73 15.36 -2.50
N GLY A 155 2.62 15.87 -1.28
CA GLY A 155 3.09 17.20 -0.89
C GLY A 155 4.61 17.40 -1.00
N ILE A 156 5.39 16.32 -1.20
CA ILE A 156 6.84 16.38 -1.39
C ILE A 156 7.15 16.85 -2.81
N SER A 157 7.65 18.08 -2.95
CA SER A 157 7.95 18.72 -4.25
C SER A 157 8.96 18.00 -5.16
N SER A 158 9.76 17.08 -4.63
CA SER A 158 10.77 16.32 -5.39
C SER A 158 10.91 14.92 -4.77
N PRO A 159 9.96 14.02 -5.05
CA PRO A 159 9.99 12.68 -4.47
C PRO A 159 11.17 11.88 -5.03
N ASN A 160 11.92 11.23 -4.14
CA ASN A 160 12.93 10.26 -4.54
C ASN A 160 12.26 8.91 -4.84
N ASN A 161 13.04 7.91 -5.25
CA ASN A 161 12.50 6.58 -5.57
C ASN A 161 11.80 5.93 -4.37
N ASP A 162 12.32 6.09 -3.15
CA ASP A 162 11.71 5.51 -1.95
C ASP A 162 10.31 6.10 -1.71
N HIS A 163 10.14 7.41 -1.88
CA HIS A 163 8.83 8.07 -1.78
C HIS A 163 7.85 7.56 -2.85
N LYS A 164 8.33 7.32 -4.08
CA LYS A 164 7.50 6.75 -5.15
C LYS A 164 7.05 5.33 -4.84
N VAL A 165 7.95 4.49 -4.35
CA VAL A 165 7.61 3.12 -3.93
C VAL A 165 6.60 3.15 -2.77
N GLN A 166 6.80 4.03 -1.79
CA GLN A 166 5.87 4.22 -0.69
C GLN A 166 4.49 4.69 -1.15
N LEU A 167 4.41 5.65 -2.08
CA LEU A 167 3.15 6.06 -2.71
C LEU A 167 2.45 4.89 -3.42
N GLY A 168 3.19 4.09 -4.19
CA GLY A 168 2.64 2.91 -4.86
C GLY A 168 2.06 1.88 -3.89
N LEU A 169 2.75 1.61 -2.77
CA LEU A 169 2.25 0.70 -1.72
C LEU A 169 0.95 1.23 -1.08
N LEU A 170 0.91 2.53 -0.74
CA LEU A 170 -0.28 3.18 -0.19
C LEU A 170 -1.45 3.14 -1.19
N ALA A 171 -1.17 3.37 -2.47
CA ALA A 171 -2.13 3.32 -3.55
C ALA A 171 -2.74 1.92 -3.74
N VAL A 172 -1.94 0.85 -3.70
CA VAL A 172 -2.46 -0.54 -3.75
C VAL A 172 -3.42 -0.82 -2.59
N ALA A 173 -3.05 -0.40 -1.37
CA ALA A 173 -3.91 -0.52 -0.19
C ALA A 173 -5.21 0.27 -0.36
N HIS A 174 -5.12 1.50 -0.88
CA HIS A 174 -6.28 2.38 -1.09
C HIS A 174 -7.22 1.84 -2.18
N ILE A 175 -6.71 1.38 -3.32
CA ILE A 175 -7.48 0.72 -4.38
C ILE A 175 -8.20 -0.52 -3.81
N SER A 176 -7.49 -1.34 -3.03
CA SER A 176 -8.06 -2.55 -2.42
C SER A 176 -9.24 -2.22 -1.50
N LEU A 177 -9.09 -1.27 -0.58
CA LEU A 177 -10.19 -0.85 0.30
C LEU A 177 -11.34 -0.19 -0.48
N THR A 178 -11.04 0.57 -1.54
CA THR A 178 -12.05 1.19 -2.38
C THR A 178 -12.90 0.14 -3.10
N LEU A 179 -12.29 -0.91 -3.65
CA LEU A 179 -13.01 -2.06 -4.20
C LEU A 179 -13.90 -2.75 -3.16
N GLY A 180 -13.39 -2.93 -1.94
CA GLY A 180 -14.20 -3.43 -0.82
C GLY A 180 -15.41 -2.53 -0.52
N ASN A 181 -15.25 -1.22 -0.62
CA ASN A 181 -16.32 -0.23 -0.36
C ASN A 181 -17.37 -0.23 -1.47
N ILE A 182 -16.94 -0.31 -2.73
CA ILE A 182 -17.81 -0.46 -3.90
C ILE A 182 -18.70 -1.70 -3.76
N VAL A 183 -18.11 -2.86 -3.46
CA VAL A 183 -18.86 -4.12 -3.28
C VAL A 183 -19.81 -4.04 -2.07
N LEU A 184 -19.39 -3.40 -0.98
CA LEU A 184 -20.21 -3.23 0.21
C LEU A 184 -21.43 -2.34 -0.06
N GLU A 185 -21.26 -1.23 -0.78
CA GLU A 185 -22.35 -0.33 -1.19
C GLU A 185 -23.32 -1.01 -2.15
N ASP A 186 -22.80 -1.64 -3.21
CA ASP A 186 -23.59 -2.34 -4.22
C ASP A 186 -24.48 -3.43 -3.60
N GLN A 187 -23.92 -4.20 -2.66
CA GLN A 187 -24.62 -5.32 -2.01
C GLN A 187 -25.39 -4.93 -0.74
N GLY A 188 -25.33 -3.67 -0.31
CA GLY A 188 -25.97 -3.18 0.92
C GLY A 188 -25.46 -3.88 2.19
N GLY A 189 -24.18 -4.24 2.23
CA GLY A 189 -23.56 -4.96 3.35
C GLY A 189 -23.13 -4.06 4.52
N THR A 190 -22.78 -4.66 5.65
CA THR A 190 -22.18 -3.95 6.80
C THR A 190 -20.71 -4.29 7.03
N SER A 191 -20.20 -5.28 6.30
CA SER A 191 -18.82 -5.75 6.34
C SER A 191 -18.46 -6.49 5.06
N VAL A 192 -17.18 -6.47 4.74
CA VAL A 192 -16.58 -7.12 3.58
C VAL A 192 -15.35 -7.91 4.02
N THR A 193 -15.14 -9.08 3.42
CA THR A 193 -13.87 -9.80 3.53
C THR A 193 -13.06 -9.41 2.31
N LEU A 194 -11.93 -8.76 2.54
CA LEU A 194 -11.12 -8.16 1.48
C LEU A 194 -10.18 -9.20 0.87
N THR A 195 -10.76 -10.12 0.11
CA THR A 195 -10.02 -11.11 -0.70
C THR A 195 -10.73 -11.23 -2.04
N GLU A 196 -9.99 -11.47 -3.12
CA GLU A 196 -10.51 -11.61 -4.48
C GLU A 196 -11.66 -12.63 -4.53
N ASP A 197 -11.45 -13.83 -3.96
CA ASP A 197 -12.46 -14.89 -3.88
C ASP A 197 -13.71 -14.44 -3.11
N ALA A 198 -13.55 -13.79 -1.94
CA ALA A 198 -14.70 -13.35 -1.14
C ALA A 198 -15.48 -12.18 -1.77
N LEU A 199 -14.79 -11.24 -2.45
CA LEU A 199 -15.43 -10.16 -3.19
C LEU A 199 -16.25 -10.74 -4.35
N ALA A 200 -15.66 -11.63 -5.15
CA ALA A 200 -16.34 -12.29 -6.26
C ALA A 200 -17.52 -13.17 -5.80
N SER A 201 -17.41 -13.84 -4.64
CA SER A 201 -18.47 -14.70 -4.10
C SER A 201 -19.76 -13.96 -3.74
N ARG A 202 -19.74 -12.62 -3.69
CA ARG A 202 -20.96 -11.80 -3.56
C ARG A 202 -21.78 -11.77 -4.84
N TYR A 203 -21.14 -12.07 -5.96
CA TYR A 203 -21.73 -12.14 -7.28
C TYR A 203 -21.83 -13.61 -7.71
N SER A 204 -22.55 -13.86 -8.80
CA SER A 204 -22.66 -15.20 -9.38
C SER A 204 -22.61 -15.11 -10.90
N SER A 205 -22.31 -16.21 -11.58
CA SER A 205 -22.29 -16.23 -13.05
C SER A 205 -23.62 -15.81 -13.70
N GLY A 206 -24.75 -15.90 -12.97
CA GLY A 206 -26.05 -15.42 -13.40
C GLY A 206 -26.40 -13.99 -12.98
N GLN A 207 -25.61 -13.38 -12.09
CA GLN A 207 -25.74 -12.01 -11.56
C GLN A 207 -24.32 -11.46 -11.38
N PRO A 208 -23.67 -11.02 -12.48
CA PRO A 208 -22.32 -10.46 -12.42
C PRO A 208 -22.31 -9.14 -11.64
N ALA A 209 -21.12 -8.68 -11.29
CA ALA A 209 -20.94 -7.34 -10.76
C ALA A 209 -21.37 -6.30 -11.79
N GLU A 210 -22.28 -5.41 -11.39
CA GLU A 210 -22.79 -4.26 -12.14
C GLU A 210 -22.87 -3.06 -11.18
N PHE A 211 -21.97 -2.09 -11.30
CA PHE A 211 -21.81 -0.99 -10.34
C PHE A 211 -22.66 0.24 -10.66
N SER A 212 -23.63 0.10 -11.56
CA SER A 212 -24.52 1.18 -11.99
C SER A 212 -25.34 1.86 -10.87
N ASN A 213 -25.45 1.21 -9.69
CA ASN A 213 -26.13 1.73 -8.51
C ASN A 213 -25.17 2.26 -7.43
N VAL A 214 -23.86 2.10 -7.61
CA VAL A 214 -22.84 2.61 -6.69
C VAL A 214 -22.68 4.11 -6.93
N SER A 215 -22.61 4.87 -5.85
CA SER A 215 -22.48 6.32 -5.94
C SER A 215 -21.15 6.74 -6.62
N PRO A 216 -21.14 7.84 -7.39
CA PRO A 216 -19.91 8.34 -8.01
C PRO A 216 -18.79 8.66 -7.00
N ALA A 217 -19.17 9.04 -5.77
CA ALA A 217 -18.23 9.30 -4.68
C ALA A 217 -17.53 8.03 -4.22
N THR A 218 -18.21 6.89 -4.18
CA THR A 218 -17.62 5.59 -3.81
C THR A 218 -16.85 4.97 -4.97
N LEU A 219 -17.31 5.12 -6.21
CA LEU A 219 -16.56 4.67 -7.39
C LEU A 219 -15.22 5.39 -7.52
N ASN A 220 -15.20 6.71 -7.25
CA ASN A 220 -14.00 7.56 -7.24
C ASN A 220 -12.98 7.25 -8.36
N THR A 221 -13.45 7.06 -9.59
CA THR A 221 -12.62 6.60 -10.72
C THR A 221 -11.44 7.53 -11.01
N SER A 222 -11.60 8.84 -10.77
CA SER A 222 -10.49 9.80 -10.86
C SER A 222 -9.42 9.58 -9.79
N GLY A 223 -9.82 9.27 -8.55
CA GLY A 223 -8.89 8.95 -7.47
C GLY A 223 -8.16 7.64 -7.74
N LEU A 224 -8.89 6.59 -8.15
CA LEU A 224 -8.31 5.30 -8.53
C LEU A 224 -7.35 5.42 -9.72
N THR A 225 -7.63 6.30 -10.68
CA THR A 225 -6.71 6.59 -11.79
C THR A 225 -5.41 7.22 -11.28
N ALA A 226 -5.49 8.15 -10.32
CA ALA A 226 -4.30 8.75 -9.72
C ALA A 226 -3.50 7.72 -8.92
N ASP A 227 -4.16 6.88 -8.12
CA ASP A 227 -3.55 5.78 -7.37
C ASP A 227 -2.81 4.81 -8.30
N LEU A 228 -3.44 4.41 -9.40
CA LEU A 228 -2.82 3.54 -10.39
C LEU A 228 -1.58 4.19 -11.03
N GLY A 229 -1.61 5.50 -11.23
CA GLY A 229 -0.44 6.29 -11.63
C GLY A 229 0.71 6.19 -10.62
N TYR A 230 0.42 6.23 -9.31
CA TYR A 230 1.43 6.02 -8.27
C TYR A 230 2.00 4.62 -8.26
N VAL A 231 1.19 3.59 -8.53
CA VAL A 231 1.66 2.22 -8.72
C VAL A 231 2.64 2.15 -9.91
N GLY A 232 2.31 2.78 -11.04
CA GLY A 232 3.19 2.84 -12.21
C GLY A 232 4.51 3.58 -11.95
N GLU A 233 4.49 4.68 -11.20
CA GLU A 233 5.72 5.38 -10.78
C GLU A 233 6.59 4.54 -9.83
N ALA A 234 5.97 3.72 -8.98
CA ALA A 234 6.68 2.78 -8.12
C ALA A 234 7.37 1.66 -8.91
N VAL A 235 6.72 1.11 -9.96
CA VAL A 235 7.34 0.16 -10.92
C VAL A 235 8.62 0.75 -11.51
N ILE A 236 8.55 1.98 -12.05
CA ILE A 236 9.71 2.68 -12.63
C ILE A 236 10.82 2.87 -11.59
N ALA A 237 10.45 3.25 -10.35
CA ALA A 237 11.40 3.44 -9.26
C ALA A 237 12.11 2.12 -8.89
N LEU A 238 11.37 1.02 -8.75
CA LEU A 238 11.89 -0.32 -8.43
C LEU A 238 12.83 -0.85 -9.52
N ASP A 239 12.46 -0.71 -10.79
CA ASP A 239 13.26 -1.10 -11.94
C ASP A 239 14.56 -0.31 -12.05
N SER A 240 14.57 0.95 -11.59
CA SER A 240 15.77 1.79 -11.62
C SER A 240 16.80 1.42 -10.55
N ILE A 241 16.37 0.76 -9.45
CA ILE A 241 17.23 0.39 -8.32
C ILE A 241 17.81 -1.02 -8.51
N SER A 242 17.07 -1.93 -9.15
CA SER A 242 17.51 -3.31 -9.37
C SER A 242 18.07 -3.50 -10.79
N SER A 243 19.23 -4.15 -10.88
CA SER A 243 19.79 -4.60 -12.17
C SER A 243 19.29 -5.99 -12.61
N GLN A 244 18.41 -6.59 -11.80
CA GLN A 244 17.80 -7.90 -12.01
C GLN A 244 16.28 -7.77 -11.97
N ASP A 245 15.58 -8.75 -12.53
CA ASP A 245 14.12 -8.85 -12.46
C ASP A 245 13.67 -8.65 -11.00
N ASN A 246 12.86 -7.61 -10.78
CA ASN A 246 12.35 -7.24 -9.47
C ASN A 246 10.93 -7.79 -9.35
N ASP A 247 10.72 -8.77 -8.47
CA ASP A 247 9.44 -9.46 -8.33
C ASP A 247 8.33 -8.49 -7.89
N LEU A 248 8.62 -7.58 -6.95
CA LEU A 248 7.67 -6.55 -6.52
C LEU A 248 7.26 -5.61 -7.67
N SER A 249 8.20 -5.26 -8.56
CA SER A 249 7.90 -4.46 -9.75
C SER A 249 6.97 -5.18 -10.72
N GLN A 250 7.17 -6.50 -10.88
CA GLN A 250 6.29 -7.36 -11.69
C GLN A 250 4.90 -7.47 -11.07
N ASP A 251 4.79 -7.65 -9.75
CA ASP A 251 3.50 -7.72 -9.05
C ASP A 251 2.72 -6.41 -9.15
N PHE A 252 3.41 -5.26 -9.03
CA PHE A 252 2.78 -3.95 -9.22
C PHE A 252 2.32 -3.75 -10.66
N SER A 253 3.13 -4.16 -11.63
CA SER A 253 2.77 -4.12 -13.05
C SER A 253 1.57 -5.02 -13.37
N GLN A 254 1.53 -6.22 -12.77
CA GLN A 254 0.43 -7.16 -12.93
C GLN A 254 -0.85 -6.62 -12.30
N PHE A 255 -0.79 -6.13 -11.07
CA PHE A 255 -1.91 -5.47 -10.39
C PHE A 255 -2.44 -4.30 -11.21
N GLN A 256 -1.54 -3.47 -11.77
CA GLN A 256 -1.93 -2.38 -12.66
C GLN A 256 -2.71 -2.90 -13.89
N SER A 257 -2.21 -3.95 -14.54
CA SER A 257 -2.86 -4.54 -15.73
C SER A 257 -4.19 -5.24 -15.40
N ASP A 258 -4.38 -5.73 -14.18
CA ASP A 258 -5.63 -6.37 -13.78
C ASP A 258 -6.73 -5.33 -13.54
N ILE A 259 -6.36 -4.19 -12.93
CA ILE A 259 -7.27 -3.06 -12.65
C ILE A 259 -7.54 -2.25 -13.92
N ASP A 260 -6.51 -1.87 -14.69
CA ASP A 260 -6.62 -1.22 -16.01
C ASP A 260 -6.43 -2.27 -17.12
N ASN A 261 -7.48 -3.08 -17.28
CA ASN A 261 -7.46 -4.23 -18.19
C ASN A 261 -7.57 -3.89 -19.69
N ASP A 262 -7.86 -2.64 -20.05
CA ASP A 262 -7.80 -2.18 -21.44
C ASP A 262 -6.51 -1.40 -21.76
N GLY A 263 -5.75 -0.99 -20.73
CA GLY A 263 -4.43 -0.38 -20.83
C GLY A 263 -4.48 1.06 -21.33
N ASP A 264 -5.59 1.78 -21.10
CA ASP A 264 -5.74 3.16 -21.54
C ASP A 264 -5.14 4.19 -20.55
N GLY A 265 -4.65 3.72 -19.39
CA GLY A 265 -4.05 4.53 -18.35
C GLY A 265 -5.07 5.20 -17.43
N SER A 266 -6.34 4.79 -17.48
CA SER A 266 -7.41 5.27 -16.62
C SER A 266 -8.22 4.11 -16.03
N VAL A 267 -8.84 4.36 -14.87
CA VAL A 267 -9.72 3.39 -14.22
C VAL A 267 -11.16 3.79 -14.47
N SER A 268 -11.91 2.94 -15.17
CA SER A 268 -13.35 3.10 -15.39
C SER A 268 -14.17 2.12 -14.56
N GLU A 269 -15.46 2.40 -14.40
CA GLU A 269 -16.44 1.48 -13.79
C GLU A 269 -16.37 0.09 -14.44
N SER A 270 -16.31 0.04 -15.79
CA SER A 270 -16.22 -1.20 -16.54
C SER A 270 -14.94 -1.98 -16.25
N ASN A 271 -13.82 -1.32 -15.94
CA ASN A 271 -12.60 -2.04 -15.61
C ASN A 271 -12.73 -2.72 -14.24
N LEU A 272 -13.33 -2.03 -13.25
CA LEU A 272 -13.57 -2.58 -11.91
C LEU A 272 -14.56 -3.76 -11.94
N GLU A 273 -15.66 -3.63 -12.71
CA GLU A 273 -16.60 -4.73 -12.93
C GLU A 273 -15.90 -5.93 -13.58
N THR A 274 -15.10 -5.70 -14.61
CA THR A 274 -14.33 -6.74 -15.30
C THR A 274 -13.37 -7.44 -14.35
N TYR A 275 -12.65 -6.67 -13.53
CA TYR A 275 -11.73 -7.20 -12.53
C TYR A 275 -12.45 -8.16 -11.57
N ILE A 276 -13.55 -7.73 -10.93
CA ILE A 276 -14.32 -8.58 -10.02
C ILE A 276 -14.93 -9.81 -10.73
N ASN A 277 -15.49 -9.61 -11.93
CA ASN A 277 -16.11 -10.69 -12.68
C ASN A 277 -15.11 -11.76 -13.14
N ASN A 278 -13.86 -11.38 -13.43
CA ASN A 278 -12.80 -12.34 -13.77
C ASN A 278 -12.41 -13.25 -12.60
N GLN A 279 -12.72 -12.85 -11.36
CA GLN A 279 -12.48 -13.66 -10.16
C GLN A 279 -13.63 -14.63 -9.85
N ILE A 280 -14.77 -14.53 -10.55
CA ILE A 280 -15.88 -15.48 -10.40
C ILE A 280 -15.45 -16.82 -11.00
N ARG A 281 -15.11 -17.77 -10.13
CA ARG A 281 -14.81 -19.16 -10.53
C ARG A 281 -16.12 -19.92 -10.78
N ASP A 282 -16.19 -20.62 -11.92
CA ASP A 282 -17.26 -21.57 -12.27
C ASP A 282 -17.31 -22.80 -11.35
#